data_AF-A0A925SG02-F1
#
_entry.id   AF-A0A925SG02-F1
#
_cell.length_a   1.000
_cell.length_b   1.000
_cell.length_c   1.000
_cell.angle_alpha   90.00
_cell.angle_beta   90.00
_cell.angle_gamma   90.00
#
_symmetry.space_group_name_H-M   'P 1'
#
loop_
_entity.id
_entity.type
_entity.pdbx_description
1 polymer ?
#
loop_
_entity_poly.entity_id
_entity_poly.type
_entity_poly.pdbx_seq_one_letter_code
_entity_poly.pdbx_strand_id
1 'polypeptide(L)'
;MIASQRPKYLDIFRIRLPLPALVSILHRISGTALFVFAWALLYLLQESLHSPESHAHFTALTGHWLVKLFLIGMLWSFLHHFFAGLRFLLLDIHVASDLGATRLMSGAVLIISLALTVILGVRLW
;
A
#
# COMPACT_ATOMS: atom_id res chain seq x y z
N MET A 1 10.19 -42.28 21.21
CA MET A 1 8.80 -41.99 20.82
C MET A 1 8.76 -40.63 20.15
N ILE A 2 8.39 -40.56 18.86
CA ILE A 2 8.13 -39.27 18.20
C ILE A 2 6.74 -38.82 18.66
N ALA A 3 6.65 -37.69 19.35
CA ALA A 3 5.37 -37.17 19.82
C ALA A 3 4.46 -36.86 18.63
N SER A 4 3.20 -37.31 18.69
CA SER A 4 2.17 -36.97 17.71
C SER A 4 1.93 -35.46 17.71
N GLN A 5 2.02 -34.84 16.52
CA GLN A 5 1.69 -33.44 16.31
C GLN A 5 0.18 -33.23 16.49
N ARG A 6 -0.19 -32.29 17.37
CA ARG A 6 -1.60 -31.91 17.57
C ARG A 6 -2.14 -31.18 16.33
N PRO A 7 -3.41 -31.40 15.95
CA PRO A 7 -4.02 -30.69 14.84
C PRO A 7 -4.13 -29.18 15.15
N LYS A 8 -3.95 -28.35 14.11
CA LYS A 8 -4.07 -26.89 14.18
C LYS A 8 -5.22 -26.43 13.29
N TYR A 9 -6.11 -25.59 13.82
CA TYR A 9 -7.19 -24.98 13.03
C TYR A 9 -6.71 -23.65 12.43
N LEU A 10 -6.01 -23.72 11.30
CA LEU A 10 -5.47 -22.56 10.56
C LEU A 10 -5.82 -22.65 9.07
N ASP A 11 -7.11 -22.85 8.79
CA ASP A 11 -7.61 -22.73 7.42
C ASP A 11 -8.01 -21.27 7.17
N ILE A 12 -7.09 -20.49 6.62
CA ILE A 12 -7.26 -19.05 6.36
C ILE A 12 -8.42 -18.73 5.42
N PHE A 13 -8.83 -19.68 4.57
CA PHE A 13 -9.96 -19.50 3.66
C PHE A 13 -11.31 -19.66 4.36
N ARG A 14 -11.34 -20.33 5.52
CA ARG A 14 -12.55 -20.46 6.36
C ARG A 14 -12.68 -19.34 7.39
N ILE A 15 -11.59 -18.66 7.73
CA ILE A 15 -11.58 -17.58 8.73
C ILE A 15 -12.09 -16.28 8.10
N ARG A 16 -13.17 -15.72 8.64
CA ARG A 16 -13.71 -14.42 8.20
C ARG A 16 -12.95 -13.27 8.86
N LEU A 17 -12.21 -12.51 8.05
CA LEU A 17 -11.48 -11.34 8.53
C LEU A 17 -12.38 -10.10 8.60
N PRO A 18 -12.43 -9.39 9.75
CA PRO A 18 -13.12 -8.11 9.83
C PRO A 18 -12.33 -7.02 9.09
N LEU A 19 -13.00 -5.92 8.72
CA LEU A 19 -12.39 -4.82 7.96
C LEU A 19 -11.06 -4.28 8.54
N PRO A 20 -10.91 -4.07 9.86
CA PRO A 20 -9.64 -3.63 10.44
C PRO A 20 -8.49 -4.63 10.23
N ALA A 21 -8.80 -5.94 10.20
CA ALA A 21 -7.80 -6.97 9.95
C ALA A 21 -7.34 -6.93 8.48
N LEU A 22 -8.24 -6.71 7.52
CA LEU A 22 -7.89 -6.50 6.12
C LEU A 22 -6.98 -5.28 5.95
N VAL A 23 -7.33 -4.13 6.55
CA VAL A 23 -6.50 -2.91 6.51
C VAL A 23 -5.12 -3.16 7.11
N SER A 24 -5.01 -3.93 8.20
CA SER A 24 -3.72 -4.30 8.80
C SER A 24 -2.87 -5.16 7.86
N ILE A 25 -3.43 -6.18 7.22
CA ILE A 25 -2.71 -7.01 6.26
C ILE A 25 -2.26 -6.17 5.06
N LEU A 26 -3.15 -5.34 4.51
CA LEU A 26 -2.83 -4.46 3.39
C LEU A 26 -1.75 -3.44 3.77
N HIS A 27 -1.72 -2.91 5.00
CA HIS A 27 -0.66 -2.01 5.45
C HIS A 27 0.71 -2.69 5.49
N ARG A 28 0.78 -3.97 5.90
CA ARG A 28 2.01 -4.78 5.89
C ARG A 28 2.49 -5.05 4.47
N ILE A 29 1.56 -5.45 3.58
CA ILE A 29 1.86 -5.71 2.17
C ILE A 29 2.34 -4.42 1.50
N SER A 30 1.63 -3.31 1.70
CA SER A 30 1.99 -2.03 1.09
C SER A 30 3.33 -1.50 1.60
N GLY A 31 3.65 -1.69 2.89
CA GLY A 31 4.95 -1.34 3.45
C GLY A 31 6.10 -2.15 2.82
N THR A 32 5.89 -3.45 2.64
CA THR A 32 6.86 -4.32 1.96
C THR A 32 7.03 -3.92 0.49
N ALA A 33 5.92 -3.62 -0.19
CA ALA A 33 5.95 -3.15 -1.57
C ALA A 33 6.72 -1.82 -1.69
N LEU A 34 6.49 -0.86 -0.78
CA LEU A 34 7.21 0.42 -0.76
C LEU A 34 8.72 0.25 -0.57
N PHE A 35 9.15 -0.70 0.26
CA PHE A 35 10.58 -1.01 0.42
C PHE A 35 11.20 -1.46 -0.92
N VAL A 36 10.49 -2.28 -1.70
CA VAL A 36 10.94 -2.69 -3.04
C VAL A 36 10.86 -1.52 -4.02
N PHE A 37 9.77 -0.75 -3.99
CA PHE A 37 9.57 0.40 -4.88
C PHE A 37 10.56 1.55 -4.64
N ALA A 38 11.17 1.64 -3.46
CA ALA A 38 12.21 2.64 -3.19
C ALA A 38 13.35 2.58 -4.22
N TRP A 39 13.76 1.39 -4.64
CA TRP A 39 14.79 1.21 -5.68
C TRP A 39 14.33 1.75 -7.04
N ALA A 40 13.09 1.46 -7.43
CA ALA A 40 12.51 1.97 -8.67
C ALA A 40 12.36 3.51 -8.64
N LEU A 41 11.97 4.07 -7.49
CA LEU A 41 11.87 5.52 -7.30
C LEU A 41 13.22 6.20 -7.42
N LEU A 42 14.26 5.66 -6.80
CA LEU A 42 15.62 6.21 -6.90
C LEU A 42 16.13 6.14 -8.34
N TYR A 43 15.87 5.04 -9.04
CA TYR A 43 16.20 4.92 -10.46
C TYR A 43 15.47 5.98 -11.31
N LEU A 44 14.15 6.10 -11.18
CA LEU A 44 13.36 7.08 -11.93
C LEU A 44 13.75 8.53 -11.58
N LEU A 45 14.13 8.79 -10.33
CA LEU A 45 14.63 10.09 -9.89
C LEU A 45 16.00 10.41 -10.50
N GLN A 46 16.90 9.43 -10.57
CA GLN A 46 18.17 9.60 -11.25
C GLN A 46 17.93 9.89 -12.73
N GLU A 47 17.08 9.10 -13.40
CA GLU A 47 16.79 9.28 -14.81
C GLU A 47 16.15 10.63 -15.14
N SER A 48 15.35 11.18 -14.22
CA SER A 48 14.73 12.49 -14.42
C SER A 48 15.67 13.68 -14.26
N LEU A 49 16.83 13.51 -13.60
CA LEU A 49 17.73 14.62 -13.23
C LEU A 49 19.12 14.56 -13.88
N HIS A 50 19.57 13.40 -14.37
CA HIS A 50 20.98 13.19 -14.72
C HIS A 50 21.46 13.96 -15.96
N SER A 51 20.75 13.85 -17.08
CA SER A 51 21.09 14.53 -18.34
C SER A 51 19.85 14.67 -19.25
N PRO A 52 19.91 15.49 -20.32
CA PRO A 52 18.82 15.57 -21.30
C PRO A 52 18.44 14.23 -21.93
N GLU A 53 19.44 13.39 -22.24
CA GLU A 53 19.24 12.04 -22.80
C GLU A 53 18.54 11.12 -21.80
N SER A 54 18.96 11.18 -20.53
CA SER A 54 18.34 10.40 -19.45
C SER A 54 16.91 10.86 -19.18
N HIS A 55 16.64 12.17 -19.21
CA HIS A 55 15.28 12.69 -19.07
C HIS A 55 14.38 12.28 -20.26
N ALA A 56 14.92 12.22 -21.48
CA ALA A 56 14.19 11.69 -22.63
C ALA A 56 13.84 10.20 -22.43
N HIS A 57 14.78 9.42 -21.89
CA HIS A 57 14.54 8.02 -21.52
C HIS A 57 13.49 7.88 -20.40
N PHE A 58 13.56 8.68 -19.34
CA PHE A 58 12.54 8.77 -18.29
C PHE A 58 11.14 9.05 -18.88
N THR A 59 11.05 10.02 -19.80
CA THR A 59 9.78 10.40 -20.45
C THR A 59 9.23 9.25 -21.30
N ALA A 60 10.08 8.56 -22.06
CA ALA A 60 9.68 7.42 -22.86
C ALA A 60 9.21 6.24 -21.99
N LEU A 61 9.95 5.93 -20.92
CA LEU A 61 9.63 4.85 -20.00
C LEU A 61 8.32 5.11 -19.25
N THR A 62 8.15 6.29 -18.66
CA THR A 62 6.93 6.67 -17.91
C THR A 62 5.73 6.95 -18.82
N GLY A 63 5.96 7.18 -20.12
CA GLY A 63 4.92 7.22 -21.14
C GLY A 63 4.30 5.85 -21.44
N HIS A 64 5.00 4.75 -21.17
CA HIS A 64 4.51 3.40 -21.44
C HIS A 64 3.39 3.00 -20.49
N TRP A 65 2.26 2.53 -21.01
CA TRP A 65 1.05 2.23 -20.23
C TRP A 65 1.27 1.20 -19.11
N LEU A 66 2.08 0.16 -19.33
CA LEU A 66 2.44 -0.80 -18.25
C LEU A 66 3.20 -0.12 -17.11
N VAL A 67 4.08 0.83 -17.41
CA VAL A 67 4.81 1.59 -16.40
C VAL A 67 3.86 2.52 -15.66
N LYS A 68 2.89 3.15 -16.35
CA LYS A 68 1.83 3.92 -15.70
C LYS A 68 1.01 3.07 -14.73
N LEU A 69 0.64 1.84 -15.09
CA LEU A 69 -0.04 0.90 -14.17
C LEU A 69 0.81 0.54 -12.96
N PHE A 70 2.11 0.29 -13.17
CA PHE A 70 3.06 0.06 -12.10
C PHE A 70 3.15 1.27 -11.15
N LEU A 71 3.25 2.49 -11.70
CA LEU A 71 3.28 3.75 -10.93
C LEU A 71 1.98 3.97 -10.15
N ILE A 72 0.82 3.59 -10.70
CA ILE A 72 -0.46 3.61 -9.96
C ILE A 72 -0.43 2.63 -8.79
N GLY A 73 0.10 1.42 -8.98
CA GLY A 73 0.27 0.45 -7.88
C GLY A 73 1.20 0.95 -6.78
N MET A 74 2.28 1.62 -7.17
CA MET A 74 3.22 2.28 -6.24
C MET A 74 2.56 3.43 -5.48
N LEU A 75 1.82 4.29 -6.19
CA LEU A 75 1.05 5.39 -5.60
C LEU A 75 0.01 4.88 -4.59
N TRP A 76 -0.76 3.86 -4.95
CA TRP A 76 -1.73 3.25 -4.03
C TRP A 76 -1.03 2.66 -2.80
N SER A 77 0.09 1.97 -3.00
CA SER A 77 0.85 1.39 -1.89
C SER A 77 1.29 2.48 -0.90
N PHE A 78 1.77 3.63 -1.40
CA PHE A 78 2.11 4.78 -0.57
C PHE A 78 0.89 5.32 0.19
N LEU A 79 -0.19 5.64 -0.52
CA LEU A 79 -1.39 6.24 0.07
C LEU A 79 -2.03 5.32 1.11
N HIS A 80 -2.23 4.04 0.79
CA HIS A 80 -2.78 3.07 1.72
C HIS A 80 -1.87 2.91 2.94
N HIS A 81 -0.55 2.78 2.75
CA HIS A 81 0.39 2.65 3.86
C HIS A 81 0.35 3.88 4.77
N PHE A 82 0.37 5.08 4.20
CA PHE A 82 0.36 6.34 4.92
C PHE A 82 -0.91 6.53 5.76
N PHE A 83 -2.10 6.41 5.17
CA PHE A 83 -3.36 6.59 5.91
C PHE A 83 -3.59 5.48 6.93
N ALA A 84 -3.24 4.23 6.62
CA ALA A 84 -3.30 3.15 7.60
C ALA A 84 -2.30 3.38 8.75
N GLY A 85 -1.10 3.86 8.46
CA GLY A 85 -0.08 4.23 9.45
C GLY A 85 -0.56 5.34 10.37
N LEU A 86 -1.15 6.41 9.80
CA LEU A 86 -1.75 7.48 10.59
C LEU A 86 -2.85 6.96 11.53
N ARG A 87 -3.70 6.05 11.05
CA ARG A 87 -4.70 5.38 11.90
C ARG A 87 -4.03 4.58 13.02
N PHE A 88 -2.94 3.85 12.75
CA PHE A 88 -2.23 3.11 13.80
C PHE A 88 -1.61 4.04 14.84
N LEU A 89 -1.00 5.16 14.43
CA LEU A 89 -0.49 6.17 15.35
C LEU A 89 -1.60 6.78 16.22
N LEU A 90 -2.79 7.00 15.66
CA LEU A 90 -3.95 7.47 16.42
C LEU A 90 -4.42 6.41 17.44
N LEU A 91 -4.40 5.13 17.09
CA LEU A 91 -4.70 4.04 18.03
C LEU A 91 -3.67 3.95 19.16
N ASP A 92 -2.39 4.18 18.88
CA ASP A 92 -1.32 4.15 19.88
C ASP A 92 -1.50 5.22 20.96
N ILE A 93 -2.15 6.34 20.61
CA ILE A 93 -2.56 7.41 21.55
C ILE A 93 -4.02 7.28 21.99
N HIS A 94 -4.62 6.09 21.86
CA HIS A 94 -5.97 5.72 22.30
C HIS A 94 -7.13 6.46 21.61
N VAL A 95 -6.89 7.14 20.50
CA VAL A 95 -7.94 7.78 19.69
C VAL A 95 -8.67 6.70 18.87
N ALA A 96 -10.01 6.72 18.91
CA ALA A 96 -10.88 5.82 18.14
C ALA A 96 -10.61 4.31 18.35
N SER A 97 -10.29 3.96 19.60
CA SER A 97 -9.90 2.61 20.04
C SER A 97 -11.07 1.64 20.24
N ASP A 98 -12.32 2.11 20.30
CA ASP A 98 -13.48 1.23 20.33
C ASP A 98 -13.73 0.57 18.96
N LEU A 99 -14.45 -0.55 18.97
CA LEU A 99 -14.69 -1.36 17.77
C LEU A 99 -15.43 -0.61 16.66
N GLY A 100 -16.38 0.26 17.02
CA GLY A 100 -17.17 1.04 16.07
C GLY A 100 -16.31 2.06 15.36
N ALA A 101 -15.58 2.88 16.13
CA ALA A 101 -14.67 3.87 15.59
C ALA A 101 -13.53 3.23 14.78
N THR A 102 -12.96 2.12 15.25
CA THR A 102 -11.93 1.38 14.52
C THR A 102 -12.42 0.87 13.17
N ARG A 103 -13.66 0.38 13.07
CA ARG A 103 -14.26 -0.04 11.78
C ARG A 103 -14.48 1.14 10.86
N LEU A 104 -15.01 2.25 11.38
CA LEU A 104 -15.21 3.48 10.62
C LEU A 104 -13.89 4.00 10.03
N MET A 105 -12.86 4.13 10.86
CA MET A 105 -11.54 4.58 10.41
C MET A 105 -10.92 3.62 9.40
N SER A 106 -11.09 2.31 9.57
CA SER A 106 -10.60 1.32 8.59
C SER A 106 -11.28 1.50 7.23
N GLY A 107 -12.59 1.79 7.21
CA GLY A 107 -13.31 2.15 5.99
C GLY A 107 -12.81 3.47 5.38
N ALA A 108 -12.59 4.49 6.21
CA ALA A 108 -12.07 5.78 5.76
C ALA A 108 -10.68 5.65 5.10
N VAL A 109 -9.78 4.84 5.67
CA VAL A 109 -8.46 4.54 5.07
C VAL A 109 -8.61 4.02 3.64
N LEU A 110 -9.48 3.04 3.42
CA LEU A 110 -9.69 2.46 2.09
C LEU A 110 -10.31 3.46 1.11
N ILE A 111 -11.35 4.20 1.53
CA ILE A 111 -12.04 5.17 0.68
C ILE A 111 -11.09 6.30 0.28
N ILE A 112 -10.41 6.91 1.26
CA ILE A 112 -9.52 8.06 1.02
C ILE A 112 -8.32 7.64 0.16
N SER A 113 -7.68 6.52 0.48
CA SER A 113 -6.52 6.05 -0.30
C SER A 113 -6.89 5.73 -1.74
N LEU A 114 -8.01 5.05 -1.98
CA LEU A 114 -8.49 4.75 -3.35
C LEU A 114 -8.92 6.01 -4.09
N ALA A 115 -9.66 6.91 -3.46
CA ALA A 115 -10.10 8.16 -4.09
C ALA A 115 -8.89 9.01 -4.53
N LEU A 116 -7.89 9.16 -3.66
CA LEU A 116 -6.65 9.88 -3.99
C LEU A 116 -5.82 9.14 -5.04
N THR A 117 -5.79 7.80 -5.02
CA THR A 117 -5.13 7.01 -6.07
C THR A 117 -5.76 7.29 -7.42
N VAL A 118 -7.09 7.36 -7.51
CA VAL A 118 -7.79 7.68 -8.76
C VAL A 118 -7.50 9.12 -9.19
N ILE A 119 -7.67 10.10 -8.29
CA ILE A 119 -7.46 11.52 -8.60
C ILE A 119 -6.04 11.78 -9.11
N LEU A 120 -5.03 11.24 -8.43
CA LEU A 120 -3.63 11.43 -8.80
C LEU A 120 -3.23 10.52 -9.96
N GLY A 121 -3.81 9.32 -10.06
CA GLY A 121 -3.57 8.38 -11.16
C GLY A 121 -4.05 8.92 -12.50
N VAL A 122 -5.10 9.74 -12.53
CA VAL A 122 -5.53 10.46 -13.75
C VAL A 122 -4.44 11.38 -14.28
N ARG A 123 -3.61 11.98 -13.41
CA ARG A 123 -2.49 12.84 -13.84
C ARG A 123 -1.33 12.07 -14.46
N LEU A 124 -1.26 10.76 -14.24
CA LEU A 124 -0.24 9.90 -14.87
C LEU A 124 -0.61 9.54 -16.31
N TRP A 125 -1.87 9.73 -16.72
CA TRP A 125 -2.35 9.43 -18.06
C TRP A 125 -2.31 10.66 -18.96
#